data_AF-Q8DHR0-F1
#
_entry.id   AF-Q8DHR0-F1
#
_cell.length_a   1.000
_cell.length_b   1.000
_cell.length_c   1.000
_cell.angle_alpha   90.00
_cell.angle_beta   90.00
_cell.angle_gamma   90.00
#
_symmetry.space_group_name_H-M   'P 1'
#
loop_
_entity.id
_entity.type
_entity.pdbx_description
1 polymer ?
#
loop_
_entity_poly.entity_id
_entity_poly.type
_entity_poly.pdbx_seq_one_letter_code
_entity_poly.pdbx_strand_id
1 'polypeptide(L)'
;MDCCGYPEPTEGDSPMEMPRDRPPQHCPQDQSQGKPVKLITLKSLLIPQALERLNSQASYRFCSSPDCPIVYFATAEDTFTTDDLKVPVFQKNPREEVPVCYCFGWTRQRLQQHLGQQEQPLAIAAITAHIQAGRCGCEVNNPQGSCCLEDVRDYVEWAAGAAP
;
A
#
# COMPACT_ATOMS: atom_id res chain seq x y z
N MET A 1 8.28 33.53 4.81
CA MET A 1 9.15 32.34 4.74
C MET A 1 8.53 31.40 3.74
N ASP A 2 9.24 31.15 2.63
CA ASP A 2 8.81 30.18 1.62
C ASP A 2 9.43 28.83 2.00
N CYS A 3 8.61 27.87 2.42
CA CYS A 3 9.07 26.56 2.87
C CYS A 3 9.49 25.64 1.72
N CYS A 4 9.33 26.07 0.46
CA CYS A 4 9.58 25.29 -0.75
C CYS A 4 10.67 25.88 -1.64
N GLY A 5 11.59 26.68 -1.08
CA GLY A 5 12.76 27.15 -1.79
C GLY A 5 13.64 25.98 -2.23
N TYR A 6 13.68 25.69 -3.52
CA TYR A 6 14.69 24.80 -4.09
C TYR A 6 16.04 25.52 -4.03
N PRO A 7 17.07 25.00 -3.34
CA PRO A 7 18.39 25.57 -3.45
C PRO A 7 18.87 25.39 -4.91
N GLU A 8 19.38 26.46 -5.50
CA GLU A 8 20.01 26.38 -6.83
C GLU A 8 21.26 25.50 -6.74
N PRO A 9 21.51 24.61 -7.70
CA PRO A 9 22.66 23.72 -7.66
C PRO A 9 23.94 24.53 -7.79
N THR A 10 24.82 24.45 -6.79
CA THR A 10 26.18 24.98 -6.89
C THR A 10 27.06 24.02 -7.67
N GLU A 11 27.79 24.52 -8.67
CA GLU A 11 28.82 23.76 -9.37
C GLU A 11 29.92 23.33 -8.38
N GLY A 12 30.01 22.04 -8.07
CA GLY A 12 31.10 21.54 -7.22
C GLY A 12 30.90 20.22 -6.46
N ASP A 13 29.71 19.61 -6.47
CA ASP A 13 29.54 18.34 -5.76
C ASP A 13 30.11 17.16 -6.57
N SER A 14 31.27 16.71 -6.11
CA SER A 14 31.91 15.46 -6.51
C SER A 14 30.91 14.29 -6.34
N PRO A 15 30.91 13.27 -7.21
CA PRO A 15 29.98 12.14 -7.07
C PRO A 15 30.22 11.45 -5.72
N MET A 16 29.30 11.62 -4.77
CA MET A 16 29.27 10.75 -3.59
C MET A 16 29.05 9.32 -4.10
N GLU A 17 30.03 8.45 -3.87
CA GLU A 17 29.89 7.03 -4.17
C GLU A 17 28.67 6.48 -3.42
N MET A 18 27.64 6.07 -4.15
CA MET A 18 26.46 5.44 -3.57
C MET A 18 26.87 4.10 -2.93
N PRO A 19 26.53 3.84 -1.65
CA PRO A 19 26.79 2.56 -1.03
C PRO A 19 26.18 1.44 -1.88
N ARG A 20 26.99 0.42 -2.19
CA ARG A 20 26.65 -0.69 -3.09
C ARG A 20 25.78 -1.77 -2.42
N ASP A 21 25.17 -1.45 -1.29
CA ASP A 21 24.32 -2.39 -0.56
C ASP A 21 22.96 -2.45 -1.22
N ARG A 22 22.70 -3.61 -1.83
CA ARG A 22 21.41 -3.91 -2.45
C ARG A 22 20.34 -3.81 -1.35
N PRO A 23 19.26 -3.03 -1.54
CA PRO A 23 18.25 -2.86 -0.51
C PRO A 23 17.64 -4.23 -0.15
N PRO A 24 17.39 -4.50 1.14
CA PRO A 24 16.73 -5.70 1.63
C PRO A 24 15.47 -6.02 0.81
N GLN A 25 15.39 -7.26 0.34
CA GLN A 25 14.23 -7.73 -0.44
C GLN A 25 13.20 -8.44 0.44
N HIS A 26 13.60 -8.91 1.61
CA HIS A 26 12.78 -9.67 2.54
C HIS A 26 12.50 -8.85 3.79
N CYS A 27 11.30 -8.98 4.33
CA CYS A 27 10.90 -8.32 5.55
C CYS A 27 11.79 -8.78 6.70
N PRO A 28 12.33 -7.85 7.53
CA PRO A 28 13.25 -8.20 8.60
C PRO A 28 12.59 -9.04 9.71
N GLN A 29 11.25 -9.01 9.83
CA GLN A 29 10.53 -9.73 10.87
C GLN A 29 10.14 -11.15 10.47
N ASP A 30 9.56 -11.35 9.30
CA ASP A 30 8.99 -12.65 8.90
C ASP A 30 9.65 -13.27 7.67
N GLN A 31 10.68 -12.61 7.12
CA GLN A 31 11.43 -13.04 5.94
C GLN A 31 10.60 -13.16 4.65
N SER A 32 9.36 -12.67 4.64
CA SER A 32 8.53 -12.64 3.43
C SER A 32 9.11 -11.71 2.38
N GLN A 33 8.98 -12.07 1.10
CA GLN A 33 9.43 -11.22 0.00
C GLN A 33 8.58 -9.95 -0.08
N GLY A 34 9.22 -8.79 0.00
CA GLY A 34 8.55 -7.49 -0.07
C GLY A 34 8.35 -6.99 -1.51
N LYS A 35 7.23 -6.31 -1.74
CA LYS A 35 6.93 -5.64 -3.03
C LYS A 35 7.43 -4.18 -3.00
N PRO A 36 8.17 -3.67 -3.99
CA PRO A 36 8.59 -2.26 -4.02
C PRO A 36 7.39 -1.30 -3.91
N VAL A 37 7.53 -0.24 -3.12
CA VAL A 37 6.49 0.79 -2.95
C VAL A 37 7.09 2.18 -3.11
N LYS A 38 6.34 3.10 -3.72
CA LYS A 38 6.79 4.48 -3.95
C LYS A 38 6.68 5.30 -2.66
N LEU A 39 7.58 6.26 -2.49
CA LEU A 39 7.59 7.14 -1.32
C LEU A 39 6.29 7.95 -1.15
N ILE A 40 5.60 8.27 -2.26
CA ILE A 40 4.30 8.96 -2.21
C ILE A 40 3.25 8.15 -1.43
N THR A 41 3.27 6.82 -1.52
CA THR A 41 2.35 5.94 -0.80
C THR A 41 2.58 6.04 0.70
N LEU A 42 3.84 5.97 1.15
CA LEU A 42 4.19 6.15 2.55
C LEU A 42 3.78 7.55 3.02
N LYS A 43 4.16 8.60 2.29
CA LYS A 43 3.84 10.00 2.65
C LYS A 43 2.33 10.24 2.78
N SER A 44 1.53 9.57 1.95
CA SER A 44 0.08 9.71 1.95
C SER A 44 -0.57 8.98 3.14
N LEU A 45 -0.06 7.79 3.48
CA LEU A 45 -0.73 6.86 4.39
C LEU A 45 -0.17 6.84 5.80
N LEU A 46 1.09 7.24 6.03
CA LEU A 46 1.66 7.30 7.36
C LEU A 46 0.99 8.38 8.21
N ILE A 47 0.77 8.10 9.50
CA ILE A 47 0.35 9.09 10.49
C ILE A 47 1.45 10.13 10.70
N PRO A 48 1.13 11.34 11.22
CA PRO A 48 2.12 12.41 11.38
C PRO A 48 3.37 11.99 12.15
N GLN A 49 3.23 11.27 13.27
CA GLN A 49 4.36 10.81 14.07
C GLN A 49 5.28 9.85 13.32
N ALA A 50 4.69 9.01 12.45
CA ALA A 50 5.46 8.10 11.59
C ALA A 50 6.15 8.86 10.44
N LEU A 51 5.57 9.95 9.94
CA LEU A 51 6.21 10.78 8.91
C LEU A 51 7.48 11.47 9.43
N GLU A 52 7.52 11.86 10.69
CA GLU A 52 8.70 12.49 11.31
C GLU A 52 9.95 11.59 11.28
N ARG A 53 9.76 10.27 11.29
CA ARG A 53 10.82 9.25 11.27
C ARG A 53 11.07 8.65 9.88
N LEU A 54 10.42 9.16 8.83
CA LEU A 54 10.57 8.65 7.46
C LEU A 54 11.91 9.06 6.84
N ASN A 55 12.76 8.07 6.53
CA ASN A 55 13.95 8.28 5.71
C ASN A 55 13.57 8.45 4.23
N SER A 56 13.51 9.69 3.74
CA SER A 56 13.04 9.96 2.37
C SER A 56 13.99 9.49 1.26
N GLN A 57 15.20 9.08 1.59
CA GLN A 57 16.19 8.57 0.62
C GLN A 57 16.16 7.03 0.50
N ALA A 58 15.42 6.35 1.38
CA ALA A 58 15.34 4.90 1.41
C ALA A 58 14.39 4.33 0.35
N SER A 59 14.69 3.11 -0.12
CA SER A 59 13.86 2.35 -1.04
C SER A 59 12.97 1.35 -0.30
N TYR A 60 11.76 1.77 0.03
CA TYR A 60 10.83 0.96 0.81
C TYR A 60 10.15 -0.16 0.02
N ARG A 61 9.74 -1.19 0.75
CA ARG A 61 8.95 -2.34 0.31
C ARG A 61 7.75 -2.57 1.22
N PHE A 62 6.68 -3.08 0.65
CA PHE A 62 5.47 -3.53 1.33
C PHE A 62 5.58 -5.02 1.69
N CYS A 63 5.33 -5.36 2.96
CA CYS A 63 5.18 -6.73 3.43
C CYS A 63 3.71 -7.14 3.38
N SER A 64 3.37 -8.11 2.52
CA SER A 64 1.99 -8.59 2.34
C SER A 64 1.59 -9.74 3.28
N SER A 65 2.48 -10.18 4.16
CA SER A 65 2.21 -11.30 5.07
C SER A 65 1.16 -10.91 6.10
N PRO A 66 0.13 -11.76 6.34
CA PRO A 66 -1.02 -11.41 7.17
C PRO A 66 -0.68 -11.27 8.66
N ASP A 67 0.18 -12.15 9.19
CA ASP A 67 0.52 -12.18 10.62
C ASP A 67 1.70 -11.29 11.00
N CYS A 68 2.31 -10.61 10.02
CA CYS A 68 3.41 -9.69 10.25
C CYS A 68 2.89 -8.26 10.45
N PRO A 69 3.17 -7.57 11.57
CA PRO A 69 2.72 -6.21 11.80
C PRO A 69 3.44 -5.19 10.92
N ILE A 70 4.65 -5.49 10.41
CA ILE A 70 5.36 -4.61 9.47
C ILE A 70 4.57 -4.48 8.18
N VAL A 71 4.26 -3.23 7.81
CA VAL A 71 3.65 -2.84 6.54
C VAL A 71 4.73 -2.41 5.55
N TYR A 72 5.61 -1.49 5.95
CA TYR A 72 6.70 -1.01 5.11
C TYR A 72 8.07 -1.25 5.74
N PHE A 73 9.06 -1.57 4.93
CA PHE A 73 10.45 -1.70 5.38
C PHE A 73 11.43 -1.27 4.29
N ALA A 74 12.56 -0.69 4.70
CA ALA A 74 13.74 -0.52 3.86
C ALA A 74 14.95 -1.23 4.47
N THR A 75 15.16 -1.10 5.77
CA THR A 75 16.14 -1.86 6.57
C THR A 75 15.47 -2.44 7.82
N ALA A 76 16.23 -2.99 8.77
CA ALA A 76 15.69 -3.41 10.06
C ALA A 76 15.28 -2.20 10.93
N GLU A 77 15.95 -1.07 10.77
CA GLU A 77 15.73 0.19 11.49
C GLU A 77 14.64 1.04 10.80
N ASP A 78 14.56 0.99 9.47
CA ASP A 78 13.59 1.73 8.67
C ASP A 78 12.31 0.91 8.43
N THR A 79 11.50 0.70 9.48
CA THR A 79 10.25 -0.08 9.42
C THR A 79 9.02 0.70 9.87
N PHE A 80 7.86 0.38 9.29
CA PHE A 80 6.54 0.93 9.65
C PHE A 80 5.55 -0.19 9.81
N THR A 81 4.76 -0.14 10.87
CA THR A 81 3.78 -1.16 11.26
C THR A 81 2.35 -0.72 10.94
N THR A 82 1.37 -1.58 11.20
CA THR A 82 -0.05 -1.25 11.04
C THR A 82 -0.48 -0.03 11.86
N ASP A 83 0.15 0.22 13.00
CA ASP A 83 -0.19 1.34 13.90
C ASP A 83 0.37 2.68 13.38
N ASP A 84 1.30 2.63 12.43
CA ASP A 84 1.88 3.82 11.80
C ASP A 84 1.03 4.33 10.61
N LEU A 85 -0.05 3.66 10.24
CA LEU A 85 -0.89 4.00 9.09
C LEU A 85 -2.24 4.62 9.48
N LYS A 86 -2.73 5.55 8.66
CA LYS A 86 -4.04 6.19 8.78
C LYS A 86 -5.21 5.26 8.46
N VAL A 87 -4.95 4.14 7.78
CA VAL A 87 -5.96 3.21 7.27
C VAL A 87 -5.59 1.78 7.65
N PRO A 88 -6.57 0.88 7.86
CA PRO A 88 -6.27 -0.54 8.02
C PRO A 88 -5.65 -1.11 6.74
N VAL A 89 -4.85 -2.16 6.86
CA VAL A 89 -4.20 -2.83 5.73
C VAL A 89 -4.93 -4.12 5.39
N PHE A 90 -5.39 -4.25 4.14
CA PHE A 90 -6.22 -5.37 3.67
C PHE A 90 -5.61 -6.72 4.04
N GLN A 91 -4.33 -6.93 3.71
CA GLN A 91 -3.65 -8.20 3.94
C GLN A 91 -3.51 -8.56 5.43
N LYS A 92 -3.58 -7.59 6.35
CA LYS A 92 -3.23 -7.76 7.78
C LYS A 92 -4.39 -7.61 8.75
N ASN A 93 -5.54 -7.12 8.27
CA ASN A 93 -6.72 -6.91 9.09
C ASN A 93 -7.90 -7.66 8.47
N PRO A 94 -8.42 -8.73 9.09
CA PRO A 94 -9.46 -9.58 8.51
C PRO A 94 -10.88 -9.01 8.65
N ARG A 95 -11.06 -7.87 9.32
CA ARG A 95 -12.39 -7.33 9.61
C ARG A 95 -13.15 -6.93 8.33
N GLU A 96 -14.48 -6.98 8.43
CA GLU A 96 -15.40 -6.81 7.29
C GLU A 96 -15.43 -5.36 6.77
N GLU A 97 -15.19 -4.38 7.63
CA GLU A 97 -15.18 -2.95 7.27
C GLU A 97 -13.90 -2.52 6.54
N VAL A 98 -12.88 -3.38 6.48
CA VAL A 98 -11.59 -3.04 5.87
C VAL A 98 -11.73 -2.98 4.35
N PRO A 99 -11.26 -1.89 3.71
CA PRO A 99 -11.24 -1.77 2.25
C PRO A 99 -10.33 -2.81 1.60
N VAL A 100 -10.83 -3.40 0.50
CA VAL A 100 -10.03 -4.10 -0.52
C VAL A 100 -9.69 -3.12 -1.65
N CYS A 101 -10.68 -2.31 -2.10
CA CYS A 101 -10.43 -1.15 -2.97
C CYS A 101 -10.50 0.14 -2.15
N TYR A 102 -9.35 0.75 -1.90
CA TYR A 102 -9.23 1.98 -1.12
C TYR A 102 -9.71 3.22 -1.87
N CYS A 103 -9.60 3.25 -3.20
CA CYS A 103 -10.00 4.42 -4.00
C CYS A 103 -11.51 4.67 -3.98
N PHE A 104 -12.32 3.61 -3.91
CA PHE A 104 -13.78 3.69 -4.04
C PHE A 104 -14.54 3.07 -2.86
N GLY A 105 -13.83 2.78 -1.76
CA GLY A 105 -14.41 2.26 -0.53
C GLY A 105 -15.13 0.92 -0.72
N TRP A 106 -14.56 -0.01 -1.50
CA TRP A 106 -15.07 -1.39 -1.52
C TRP A 106 -14.46 -2.17 -0.36
N THR A 107 -15.26 -2.34 0.69
CA THR A 107 -14.93 -3.16 1.86
C THR A 107 -15.22 -4.63 1.60
N ARG A 108 -14.65 -5.51 2.43
CA ARG A 108 -15.00 -6.94 2.45
C ARG A 108 -16.51 -7.17 2.55
N GLN A 109 -17.16 -6.48 3.48
CA GLN A 109 -18.61 -6.55 3.68
C GLN A 109 -19.37 -6.16 2.41
N ARG A 110 -19.01 -5.02 1.80
CA ARG A 110 -19.67 -4.52 0.61
C ARG A 110 -19.48 -5.48 -0.57
N LEU A 111 -18.29 -6.05 -0.74
CA LEU A 111 -18.03 -7.05 -1.77
C LEU A 111 -18.91 -8.30 -1.55
N GLN A 112 -18.97 -8.83 -0.33
CA GLN A 112 -19.79 -10.00 0.01
C GLN A 112 -21.28 -9.77 -0.25
N GLN A 113 -21.82 -8.59 0.07
CA GLN A 113 -23.22 -8.24 -0.19
C GLN A 113 -23.59 -8.31 -1.69
N HIS A 114 -22.62 -8.11 -2.59
CA HIS A 114 -22.84 -8.18 -4.03
C HIS A 114 -22.62 -9.60 -4.61
N LEU A 115 -22.16 -10.57 -3.82
CA LEU A 115 -22.01 -11.97 -4.24
C LEU A 115 -23.33 -12.75 -4.26
N GLY A 116 -24.26 -12.40 -3.37
CA GLY A 116 -25.55 -13.09 -3.20
C GLY A 116 -26.66 -12.63 -4.16
N GLN A 117 -26.41 -11.56 -4.92
CA GLN A 117 -27.29 -11.12 -6.00
C GLN A 117 -26.85 -11.83 -7.29
N GLN A 118 -27.77 -12.14 -8.20
CA GLN A 118 -27.48 -12.83 -9.47
C GLN A 118 -26.58 -12.01 -10.44
N GLU A 119 -25.83 -11.04 -9.93
CA GLU A 119 -25.01 -10.06 -10.63
C GLU A 119 -23.57 -10.03 -10.07
N GLN A 120 -22.98 -11.22 -9.95
CA GLN A 120 -21.60 -11.48 -9.51
C GLN A 120 -20.44 -10.81 -10.30
N PRO A 121 -20.62 -9.98 -11.36
CA PRO A 121 -19.54 -9.09 -11.83
C PRO A 121 -19.76 -7.59 -11.56
N LEU A 122 -20.77 -7.13 -10.83
CA LEU A 122 -20.98 -5.68 -10.65
C LEU A 122 -19.81 -4.96 -9.95
N ALA A 123 -19.25 -5.53 -8.88
CA ALA A 123 -18.17 -4.85 -8.15
C ALA A 123 -16.88 -4.74 -8.97
N ILE A 124 -16.44 -5.84 -9.58
CA ILE A 124 -15.25 -5.86 -10.44
C ILE A 124 -15.47 -4.96 -11.67
N ALA A 125 -16.64 -5.01 -12.31
CA ALA A 125 -16.96 -4.16 -13.45
C ALA A 125 -17.01 -2.68 -13.06
N ALA A 126 -17.63 -2.34 -11.94
CA ALA A 126 -17.69 -0.96 -11.44
C ALA A 126 -16.29 -0.41 -11.13
N ILE A 127 -15.47 -1.15 -10.38
CA ILE A 127 -14.09 -0.76 -10.07
C ILE A 127 -13.29 -0.58 -11.37
N THR A 128 -13.42 -1.52 -12.31
CA THR A 128 -12.76 -1.46 -13.62
C THR A 128 -13.18 -0.20 -14.39
N ALA A 129 -14.48 0.12 -14.42
CA ALA A 129 -14.98 1.32 -15.08
C ALA A 129 -14.44 2.61 -14.45
N HIS A 130 -14.29 2.66 -13.11
CA HIS A 130 -13.66 3.81 -12.46
C HIS A 130 -12.15 3.91 -12.72
N ILE A 131 -11.43 2.78 -12.80
CA ILE A 131 -10.01 2.76 -13.19
C ILE A 131 -9.84 3.27 -14.64
N GLN A 132 -10.63 2.75 -15.59
CA GLN A 132 -10.57 3.15 -17.00
C GLN A 132 -10.89 4.64 -17.20
N ALA A 133 -11.74 5.19 -16.34
CA ALA A 133 -12.05 6.63 -16.35
C ALA A 133 -10.99 7.50 -15.63
N GLY A 134 -9.85 6.94 -15.22
CA GLY A 134 -8.76 7.69 -14.58
C GLY A 134 -9.09 8.22 -13.19
N ARG A 135 -10.08 7.63 -12.49
CA ARG A 135 -10.53 8.13 -11.18
C ARG A 135 -9.79 7.52 -9.99
N CYS A 136 -8.93 6.51 -10.21
CA CYS A 136 -8.17 5.89 -9.13
C CYS A 136 -6.89 6.66 -8.81
N GLY A 137 -6.49 6.63 -7.54
CA GLY A 137 -5.16 7.07 -7.08
C GLY A 137 -4.59 6.03 -6.12
N CYS A 138 -4.28 4.83 -6.63
CA CYS A 138 -3.89 3.69 -5.78
C CYS A 138 -2.57 3.96 -5.05
N GLU A 139 -1.66 4.69 -5.68
CA GLU A 139 -0.38 5.12 -5.11
C GLU A 139 -0.53 6.08 -3.92
N VAL A 140 -1.70 6.67 -3.70
CA VAL A 140 -2.01 7.55 -2.56
C VAL A 140 -2.92 6.84 -1.55
N ASN A 141 -3.86 6.02 -2.01
CA ASN A 141 -4.93 5.48 -1.18
C ASN A 141 -4.70 4.02 -0.74
N ASN A 142 -3.99 3.20 -1.52
CA ASN A 142 -3.80 1.77 -1.22
C ASN A 142 -2.46 1.54 -0.51
N PRO A 143 -2.42 0.91 0.68
CA PRO A 143 -1.18 0.54 1.36
C PRO A 143 -0.19 -0.25 0.48
N GLN A 144 -0.67 -1.07 -0.45
CA GLN A 144 0.19 -1.81 -1.39
C GLN A 144 0.87 -0.90 -2.43
N GLY A 145 0.34 0.31 -2.66
CA GLY A 145 0.82 1.26 -3.66
C GLY A 145 0.51 0.88 -5.12
N SER A 146 -0.20 -0.23 -5.35
CA SER A 146 -0.58 -0.76 -6.66
C SER A 146 -2.09 -0.92 -6.80
N CYS A 147 -2.54 -1.23 -8.03
CA CYS A 147 -3.95 -1.43 -8.34
C CYS A 147 -4.58 -2.53 -7.46
N CYS A 148 -5.70 -2.22 -6.81
CA CYS A 148 -6.43 -3.15 -5.94
C CYS A 148 -7.14 -4.29 -6.69
N LEU A 149 -7.16 -4.28 -8.02
CA LEU A 149 -8.05 -5.17 -8.78
C LEU A 149 -7.70 -6.66 -8.61
N GLU A 150 -6.42 -6.98 -8.42
CA GLU A 150 -5.96 -8.34 -8.08
C GLU A 150 -6.54 -8.77 -6.72
N ASP A 151 -6.24 -8.00 -5.65
CA ASP A 151 -6.78 -8.24 -4.30
C ASP A 151 -8.32 -8.37 -4.28
N VAL A 152 -9.02 -7.57 -5.09
CA VAL A 152 -10.49 -7.64 -5.22
C VAL A 152 -10.95 -8.94 -5.88
N ARG A 153 -10.29 -9.37 -6.97
CA ARG A 153 -10.64 -10.62 -7.67
C ARG A 153 -10.43 -11.81 -6.75
N ASP A 154 -9.27 -11.88 -6.11
CA ASP A 154 -8.90 -12.96 -5.19
C ASP A 154 -9.91 -13.05 -4.03
N TYR A 155 -10.29 -11.90 -3.46
CA TYR A 155 -11.27 -11.86 -2.38
C TYR A 155 -12.67 -12.33 -2.83
N VAL A 156 -13.13 -11.89 -4.00
CA VAL A 156 -14.42 -12.28 -4.57
C VAL A 156 -14.46 -13.79 -4.84
N GLU A 157 -13.40 -14.36 -5.41
CA GLU A 157 -13.28 -15.79 -5.66
C GLU A 157 -13.29 -16.60 -4.36
N TRP A 158 -12.47 -16.20 -3.38
CA TRP A 158 -12.44 -16.82 -2.06
C TRP A 158 -13.82 -16.77 -1.38
N ALA A 159 -14.47 -15.61 -1.39
CA ALA A 159 -15.76 -15.42 -0.74
C ALA A 159 -16.91 -16.17 -1.43
N ALA A 160 -16.85 -16.34 -2.75
CA ALA A 160 -17.82 -17.16 -3.49
C ALA A 160 -17.66 -18.66 -3.18
N GLY A 161 -16.44 -19.14 -2.98
CA GLY A 161 -16.17 -20.53 -2.57
C GLY A 161 -16.42 -20.80 -1.08
N ALA A 162 -16.44 -19.76 -0.24
CA ALA A 162 -16.73 -19.84 1.20
C ALA A 162 -18.22 -19.67 1.55
N ALA A 163 -19.08 -19.38 0.57
CA ALA A 163 -20.52 -19.27 0.77
C ALA A 163 -21.11 -20.66 1.09
N PRO A 164 -21.90 -20.81 2.17
CA PRO A 164 -22.53 -22.08 2.54
C PRO A 164 -23.62 -22.54 1.55
#